data_AF-A0A1I4T3W9-F1
#
_entry.id   AF-A0A1I4T3W9-F1
#
_cell.length_a   1.000
_cell.length_b   1.000
_cell.length_c   1.000
_cell.angle_alpha   90.00
_cell.angle_beta   90.00
_cell.angle_gamma   90.00
#
_symmetry.space_group_name_H-M   'P 1'
#
loop_
_entity.id
_entity.type
_entity.pdbx_description
1 polymer ?
#
loop_
_entity_poly.entity_id
_entity_poly.type
_entity_poly.pdbx_seq_one_letter_code
_entity_poly.pdbx_strand_id
1 'polypeptide(L)'
;MDRAVTLERHNLTVTVKELTVADVRDWLRSLQDLQEFDAVNAALFQEEGASIDDVLRMTDLDKAELDQLPPADVVKVIDKCKQVNPHFFRFRAAMIEIGSPSQPTDTPSAPSSEPPVRP
;
A
#
# COMPACT_ATOMS: atom_id res chain seq x y z
N MET A 1 -2.27 4.63 -23.15
CA MET A 1 -2.90 5.11 -21.90
C MET A 1 -2.17 6.34 -21.44
N ASP A 2 -2.88 7.39 -21.08
CA ASP A 2 -2.31 8.54 -20.38
C ASP A 2 -1.72 8.11 -19.05
N ARG A 3 -0.46 8.48 -18.82
CA ARG A 3 0.31 8.16 -17.60
C ARG A 3 0.50 9.36 -16.67
N ALA A 4 0.12 10.56 -17.10
CA ALA A 4 0.22 11.78 -16.32
C ALA A 4 -0.99 12.00 -15.38
N VAL A 5 -0.77 12.78 -14.32
CA VAL A 5 -1.77 13.41 -13.45
C VAL A 5 -1.42 14.89 -13.32
N THR A 6 -2.36 15.78 -13.61
CA THR A 6 -2.17 17.22 -13.36
C THR A 6 -2.73 17.58 -11.99
N LEU A 7 -1.90 18.19 -11.15
CA LEU A 7 -2.27 18.71 -9.84
C LEU A 7 -2.50 20.22 -9.98
N GLU A 8 -3.70 20.59 -10.45
CA GLU A 8 -4.13 21.97 -10.75
C GLU A 8 -3.75 23.01 -9.68
N ARG A 9 -3.85 22.63 -8.40
CA ARG A 9 -3.53 23.49 -7.24
C ARG A 9 -2.07 23.90 -7.15
N HIS A 10 -1.18 23.09 -7.71
CA HIS A 10 0.28 23.26 -7.67
C HIS A 10 0.87 23.56 -9.05
N ASN A 11 0.05 23.61 -10.10
CA ASN A 11 0.48 23.70 -11.51
C ASN A 11 1.57 22.66 -11.86
N LEU A 12 1.46 21.46 -11.27
CA LEU A 12 2.44 20.38 -11.35
C LEU A 12 1.85 19.22 -12.16
N THR A 13 2.64 18.65 -13.07
CA THR A 13 2.27 17.43 -13.81
C THR A 13 3.15 16.29 -13.37
N VAL A 14 2.54 15.23 -12.83
CA VAL A 14 3.23 14.03 -12.32
C VAL A 14 3.08 12.90 -13.33
N THR A 15 4.19 12.28 -13.75
CA THR A 15 4.24 11.15 -14.67
C THR A 15 4.37 9.83 -13.92
N VAL A 16 3.34 8.98 -14.02
CA VAL A 16 3.38 7.63 -13.45
C VAL A 16 4.04 6.66 -14.44
N LYS A 17 5.16 6.04 -14.03
CA LYS A 17 5.82 4.97 -14.78
C LYS A 17 5.30 3.59 -14.37
N GLU A 18 5.40 2.65 -15.31
CA GLU A 18 5.07 1.24 -15.09
C GLU A 18 6.29 0.54 -14.50
N LEU A 19 6.09 -0.19 -13.39
CA LEU A 19 7.15 -0.94 -12.72
C LEU A 19 7.45 -2.24 -13.46
N THR A 20 8.73 -2.49 -13.72
CA THR A 20 9.18 -3.78 -14.22
C THR A 20 9.26 -4.81 -13.09
N VAL A 21 9.39 -6.09 -13.46
CA VAL A 21 9.64 -7.18 -12.48
C VAL A 21 10.99 -7.00 -11.76
N ALA A 22 11.92 -6.20 -12.29
CA ALA A 22 13.14 -5.83 -11.57
C ALA A 22 12.81 -4.83 -10.44
N ASP A 23 12.08 -3.76 -10.74
CA ASP A 23 11.69 -2.74 -9.75
C ASP A 23 10.88 -3.35 -8.60
N VAL A 24 9.96 -4.28 -8.88
CA VAL A 24 9.18 -4.99 -7.84
C VAL A 24 10.07 -5.88 -6.96
N ARG A 25 11.15 -6.44 -7.50
CA ARG A 25 12.12 -7.24 -6.73
C ARG A 25 12.99 -6.35 -5.84
N ASP A 26 13.41 -5.19 -6.33
CA ASP A 26 14.23 -4.26 -5.58
C ASP A 26 13.41 -3.51 -4.51
N TRP A 27 12.12 -3.26 -4.77
CA TRP A 27 11.13 -2.90 -3.75
C TRP A 27 11.06 -3.95 -2.63
N LEU A 28 10.86 -5.23 -2.97
CA LEU A 28 10.78 -6.31 -1.99
C LEU A 28 12.07 -6.45 -1.18
N ARG A 29 13.23 -6.20 -1.79
CA ARG A 29 14.53 -6.15 -1.08
C ARG A 29 14.57 -5.00 -0.09
N SER A 30 14.11 -3.81 -0.47
CA SER A 30 14.14 -2.64 0.42
C SER A 30 13.23 -2.77 1.65
N LEU A 31 12.18 -3.60 1.61
CA LEU A 31 11.38 -3.92 2.81
C LEU A 31 12.16 -4.72 3.87
N GLN A 32 13.22 -5.41 3.48
CA GLN A 32 14.07 -6.19 4.40
C GLN A 32 15.14 -5.32 5.05
N ASP A 33 15.46 -4.18 4.44
CA ASP A 33 16.47 -3.23 4.88
C ASP A 33 15.82 -2.16 5.77
N LEU A 34 15.39 -2.57 6.97
CA LEU A 34 14.65 -1.78 7.97
C LEU A 34 15.53 -0.69 8.65
N GLN A 35 16.41 -0.02 7.90
CA GLN A 35 17.38 0.91 8.47
C GLN A 35 16.72 2.15 9.12
N GLU A 36 15.61 2.65 8.58
CA GLU A 36 14.84 3.76 9.17
C GLU A 36 13.34 3.53 8.97
N PHE A 37 12.58 3.38 10.06
CA PHE A 37 11.12 3.27 10.02
C PHE A 37 10.46 4.64 10.20
N ASP A 38 9.88 5.16 9.13
CA ASP A 38 9.08 6.38 9.14
C ASP A 38 7.59 6.03 9.11
N ALA A 39 6.89 6.33 10.22
CA ALA A 39 5.47 6.04 10.38
C ALA A 39 4.59 6.84 9.40
N VAL A 40 5.00 8.03 8.97
CA VAL A 40 4.25 8.82 7.97
C VAL A 40 4.35 8.15 6.61
N ASN A 41 5.57 7.78 6.18
CA ASN A 41 5.77 7.09 4.91
C ASN A 41 5.03 5.76 4.87
N ALA A 42 5.04 5.00 5.97
CA ALA A 42 4.42 3.68 6.06
C ALA A 42 2.88 3.70 6.17
N ALA A 43 2.31 4.60 6.97
CA ALA A 43 0.90 4.52 7.38
C ALA A 43 -0.04 5.56 6.76
N LEU A 44 0.45 6.71 6.27
CA LEU A 44 -0.41 7.83 5.86
C LEU A 44 -1.39 7.48 4.73
N PHE A 45 -1.01 6.56 3.83
CA PHE A 45 -1.82 6.12 2.69
C PHE A 45 -2.14 4.62 2.72
N GLN A 46 -2.16 4.04 3.93
CA GLN A 46 -2.39 2.61 4.13
C GLN A 46 -3.78 2.18 3.65
N GLU A 47 -4.81 3.02 3.82
CA GLU A 47 -6.18 2.75 3.38
C GLU A 47 -6.29 2.70 1.84
N GLU A 48 -5.54 3.56 1.14
CA GLU A 48 -5.44 3.55 -0.32
C GLU A 48 -4.59 2.38 -0.85
N GLY A 49 -3.82 1.73 0.02
CA GLY A 49 -2.96 0.59 -0.28
C GLY A 49 -1.55 0.96 -0.74
N ALA A 50 -1.03 2.14 -0.39
CA ALA A 50 0.28 2.64 -0.77
C ALA A 50 1.13 3.09 0.45
N SER A 51 2.44 3.20 0.27
CA SER A 51 3.34 4.02 1.09
C SER A 51 3.86 5.21 0.29
N ILE A 52 4.46 6.20 0.94
CA ILE A 52 5.14 7.31 0.24
C ILE A 52 6.29 6.79 -0.64
N ASP A 53 7.07 5.83 -0.13
CA ASP A 53 8.11 5.11 -0.88
C ASP A 53 7.61 4.47 -2.17
N ASP A 54 6.41 3.89 -2.15
CA ASP A 54 5.81 3.28 -3.34
C ASP A 54 5.50 4.36 -4.40
N VAL A 55 4.94 5.50 -3.98
CA VAL A 55 4.61 6.61 -4.88
C VAL A 55 5.86 7.17 -5.54
N LEU A 56 6.92 7.45 -4.78
CA LEU A 56 8.20 7.95 -5.30
C LEU A 56 8.84 6.96 -6.29
N ARG A 57 8.71 5.65 -6.07
CA ARG A 57 9.21 4.62 -7.01
C ARG A 57 8.41 4.56 -8.31
N MET A 58 7.13 4.90 -8.29
CA MET A 58 6.23 4.86 -9.44
C MET A 58 6.09 6.20 -10.18
N THR A 59 6.70 7.28 -9.70
CA THR A 59 6.53 8.63 -10.26
C THR A 59 7.87 9.25 -10.67
N ASP A 60 7.79 10.47 -11.20
CA ASP A 60 8.87 11.42 -11.43
C ASP A 60 9.02 12.47 -10.31
N LEU A 61 8.14 12.45 -9.30
CA LEU A 61 8.22 13.30 -8.11
C LEU A 61 9.50 13.01 -7.30
N ASP A 62 10.13 14.07 -6.80
CA ASP A 62 11.08 13.95 -5.70
C ASP A 62 10.41 14.05 -4.31
N LYS A 63 11.16 13.70 -3.26
CA LYS A 63 10.62 13.70 -1.88
C LYS A 63 10.20 15.10 -1.42
N ALA A 64 10.97 16.14 -1.74
CA ALA A 64 10.65 17.51 -1.33
C ALA A 64 9.40 18.04 -2.05
N GLU A 65 9.19 17.67 -3.32
CA GLU A 65 7.93 17.95 -4.02
C GLU A 65 6.74 17.25 -3.33
N LEU A 66 6.86 15.95 -3.05
CA LEU A 66 5.80 15.16 -2.43
C LEU A 66 5.47 15.66 -1.01
N ASP A 67 6.48 16.02 -0.21
CA ASP A 67 6.32 16.56 1.15
C ASP A 67 5.57 17.92 1.18
N GLN A 68 5.44 18.62 0.04
CA GLN A 68 4.60 19.83 -0.09
C GLN A 68 3.16 19.53 -0.54
N LEU A 69 2.86 18.32 -1.01
CA LEU A 69 1.52 17.99 -1.51
C LEU A 69 0.55 17.65 -0.36
N PRO A 70 -0.68 18.21 -0.36
CA PRO A 70 -1.70 17.79 0.59
C PRO A 70 -2.13 16.34 0.28
N PRO A 71 -2.53 15.53 1.28
CA PRO A 71 -2.91 14.13 1.06
C PRO A 71 -3.94 13.93 -0.05
N ALA A 72 -4.94 14.82 -0.18
CA ALA A 72 -5.96 14.76 -1.22
C ALA A 72 -5.43 14.93 -2.67
N ASP A 73 -4.25 15.53 -2.86
CA ASP A 73 -3.57 15.57 -4.17
C ASP A 73 -2.68 14.34 -4.38
N VAL A 74 -2.04 13.83 -3.32
CA VAL A 74 -1.29 12.55 -3.36
C VAL A 74 -2.21 11.36 -3.67
N VAL A 75 -3.43 11.32 -3.12
CA VAL A 75 -4.44 10.28 -3.44
C VAL A 75 -4.74 10.22 -4.95
N LYS A 76 -4.80 11.35 -5.65
CA LYS A 76 -4.99 11.37 -7.12
C LYS A 76 -3.83 10.72 -7.87
N VAL A 77 -2.60 10.91 -7.37
CA VAL A 77 -1.40 10.27 -7.89
C VAL A 77 -1.44 8.77 -7.59
N ILE A 78 -1.84 8.36 -6.39
CA ILE A 78 -2.00 6.94 -6.00
C ILE A 78 -3.05 6.24 -6.87
N ASP A 79 -4.21 6.85 -7.12
CA ASP A 79 -5.22 6.29 -8.02
C ASP A 79 -4.70 6.08 -9.44
N LYS A 80 -3.83 6.97 -9.93
CA LYS A 80 -3.15 6.78 -11.21
C LYS A 80 -2.09 5.68 -11.14
N CYS A 81 -1.32 5.62 -10.06
CA CYS A 81 -0.40 4.51 -9.80
C CYS A 81 -1.12 3.16 -9.83
N LYS A 82 -2.32 3.07 -9.26
CA LYS A 82 -3.16 1.85 -9.26
C LYS A 82 -3.68 1.48 -10.65
N GLN A 83 -4.00 2.48 -11.50
CA GLN A 83 -4.37 2.25 -12.91
C GLN A 83 -3.19 1.76 -13.76
N VAL A 84 -1.98 2.26 -13.53
CA VAL A 84 -0.78 1.91 -14.31
C VAL A 84 -0.13 0.62 -13.80
N ASN A 85 -0.14 0.37 -12.49
CA ASN A 85 0.58 -0.72 -11.83
C ASN A 85 -0.35 -1.71 -11.06
N PRO A 86 -1.48 -2.19 -11.60
CA PRO A 86 -2.47 -2.96 -10.85
C PRO A 86 -1.92 -4.28 -10.27
N HIS A 87 -0.90 -4.87 -10.91
CA HIS A 87 -0.24 -6.08 -10.42
C HIS A 87 0.66 -5.83 -9.20
N PHE A 88 1.33 -4.67 -9.15
CA PHE A 88 2.16 -4.27 -8.00
C PHE A 88 1.30 -4.12 -6.74
N PHE A 89 0.18 -3.39 -6.83
CA PHE A 89 -0.72 -3.20 -5.68
C PHE A 89 -1.32 -4.51 -5.15
N ARG A 90 -1.69 -5.44 -6.05
CA ARG A 90 -2.14 -6.80 -5.67
C ARG A 90 -1.04 -7.60 -4.97
N PHE A 91 0.19 -7.54 -5.49
CA PHE A 91 1.33 -8.22 -4.88
C PHE A 91 1.69 -7.63 -3.51
N ARG A 92 1.73 -6.30 -3.40
CA ARG A 92 1.96 -5.57 -2.14
C ARG A 92 0.96 -5.97 -1.06
N ALA A 93 -0.33 -5.99 -1.38
CA ALA A 93 -1.37 -6.41 -0.43
C ALA A 93 -1.13 -7.83 0.10
N ALA A 94 -0.83 -8.78 -0.79
CA ALA A 94 -0.50 -10.15 -0.39
C ALA A 94 0.77 -10.24 0.46
N MET A 95 1.80 -9.43 0.17
CA MET A 95 3.03 -9.38 0.98
C MET A 95 2.78 -8.86 2.39
N ILE A 96 1.90 -7.86 2.56
CA ILE A 96 1.50 -7.34 3.88
C ILE A 96 0.69 -8.38 4.66
N GLU A 97 -0.21 -9.11 3.98
CA GLU A 97 -0.97 -10.21 4.59
C GLU A 97 -0.05 -11.34 5.08
N ILE A 98 0.94 -11.74 4.28
CA ILE A 98 1.95 -12.77 4.64
C ILE A 98 2.88 -12.29 5.78
N GLY A 99 3.22 -11.00 5.80
CA GLY A 99 4.09 -10.42 6.83
C GLY A 99 3.38 -10.09 8.15
N SER A 100 2.05 -10.03 8.15
CA SER A 100 1.25 -9.78 9.34
C SER A 100 1.20 -11.04 10.22
N PRO A 101 1.51 -10.98 11.52
CA PRO A 101 1.33 -12.12 12.40
C PRO A 101 -0.16 -12.42 12.53
N SER A 102 -0.63 -13.44 11.82
CA SER A 102 -2.01 -13.90 11.90
C SER A 102 -2.36 -14.21 13.35
N GLN A 103 -3.20 -13.40 13.99
CA GLN A 103 -3.82 -13.82 15.24
C GLN A 103 -4.65 -15.07 14.94
N PRO A 104 -4.43 -16.19 15.64
CA PRO A 104 -5.31 -17.34 15.51
C PRO A 104 -6.68 -16.93 16.05
N THR A 105 -7.65 -16.73 15.15
CA THR A 105 -9.06 -16.62 15.48
C THR A 105 -9.58 -17.99 15.89
N ASP A 106 -9.26 -18.39 17.12
CA ASP A 106 -9.77 -19.62 17.72
C ASP A 106 -10.39 -19.35 19.09
N THR A 107 -11.71 -19.20 19.10
CA THR A 107 -12.60 -19.97 19.97
C THR A 107 -14.01 -19.84 19.39
N PRO A 108 -14.56 -20.89 18.75
CA PRO A 108 -15.99 -20.97 18.55
C PRO A 108 -16.65 -21.15 19.92
N SER A 109 -17.52 -20.23 20.34
CA SER A 109 -18.40 -20.47 21.48
C SER A 109 -19.31 -21.65 21.16
N ALA A 110 -18.98 -22.83 21.70
CA ALA A 110 -19.73 -24.06 21.45
C ALA A 110 -21.18 -23.93 21.96
N PRO A 111 -22.18 -24.40 21.21
CA PRO A 111 -23.53 -24.54 21.73
C PRO A 111 -23.56 -25.69 22.75
N SER A 112 -23.85 -25.39 24.02
CA SER A 112 -24.17 -26.42 25.02
C SER A 112 -25.50 -27.09 24.67
N SER A 113 -25.43 -28.21 23.97
CA SER A 113 -26.56 -29.12 23.75
C SER A 113 -26.67 -30.15 24.87
N GLU A 114 -27.82 -30.15 25.54
CA GLU A 114 -28.39 -31.25 26.34
C GLU A 114 -28.75 -32.49 25.45
N PRO A 115 -29.23 -33.65 25.98
CA PRO A 115 -29.41 -34.14 27.37
C PRO A 115 -28.70 -35.53 27.53
N PRO A 116 -29.24 -36.69 28.04
CA PRO A 116 -30.34 -37.03 28.99
C PRO A 116 -30.01 -38.16 30.04
N VAL A 117 -31.05 -38.62 30.77
CA VAL A 117 -31.26 -39.92 31.47
C VAL A 117 -30.68 -40.18 32.89
N ARG A 118 -31.49 -39.83 33.91
CA ARG A 118 -32.21 -40.73 34.88
C ARG A 118 -31.48 -41.92 35.59
N PRO A 119 -31.73 -42.09 36.90
CA PRO A 119 -32.07 -43.38 37.53
C PRO A 119 -33.57 -43.51 37.90
#